data_AF-A0A183KQE9-F1
#
_entry.id   AF-A0A183KQE9-F1
#
_cell.length_a   1.000
_cell.length_b   1.000
_cell.length_c   1.000
_cell.angle_alpha   90.00
_cell.angle_beta   90.00
_cell.angle_gamma   90.00
#
_symmetry.space_group_name_H-M   'P 1'
#
loop_
_entity.id
_entity.type
_entity.pdbx_description
1 polymer ?
#
loop_
_entity_poly.entity_id
_entity_poly.type
_entity_poly.pdbx_seq_one_letter_code
_entity_poly.pdbx_strand_id
1 'polypeptide(L)' 'MVNLIFSQAMEYRSGVSQASVPGHFFLIYISDLPQHVSSDSLRFADDVKLRRDERDPGDRPALWKDLTQL' A
#
# COMPACT_ATOMS: atom_id res chain seq x y z
N MET A 1 -15.47 -9.56 -41.82
CA MET A 1 -15.75 -8.12 -41.79
C MET A 1 -15.87 -7.73 -40.31
N VAL A 2 -14.83 -7.14 -39.72
CA VAL A 2 -14.84 -6.72 -38.31
C VAL A 2 -15.45 -5.33 -38.25
N ASN A 3 -16.51 -5.16 -37.48
CA ASN A 3 -17.20 -3.88 -37.34
C ASN A 3 -16.32 -2.91 -36.54
N LEU A 4 -15.77 -1.88 -37.21
CA LEU A 4 -14.84 -0.89 -36.63
C LEU A 4 -15.59 0.24 -35.92
N ILE A 5 -16.49 -0.10 -34.99
CA ILE A 5 -17.11 0.91 -34.12
C ILE A 5 -16.19 1.10 -32.92
N PHE A 6 -15.48 2.23 -32.88
CA PHE A 6 -14.65 2.61 -31.74
C PHE A 6 -15.54 3.10 -30.58
N SER A 7 -15.26 2.65 -29.37
CA SER A 7 -15.90 3.17 -28.15
C SER A 7 -15.35 4.55 -27.79
N GLN A 8 -16.16 5.37 -27.12
CA GLN A 8 -15.69 6.66 -26.60
C GLN A 8 -14.75 6.45 -25.41
N ALA A 9 -13.67 7.23 -25.35
CA ALA A 9 -12.77 7.27 -24.21
C ALA A 9 -13.41 8.03 -23.04
N MET A 10 -13.26 7.50 -21.82
CA MET A 10 -13.74 8.13 -20.59
C MET A 10 -12.57 8.62 -19.76
N GLU A 11 -12.72 9.81 -19.18
CA GLU A 11 -11.72 10.41 -18.30
C GLU A 11 -11.64 9.67 -16.95
N TYR A 12 -10.42 9.34 -16.52
CA TYR A 12 -10.16 8.70 -15.23
C TYR A 12 -10.04 9.77 -14.14
N ARG A 13 -11.00 9.80 -13.22
CA ARG A 13 -11.17 10.90 -12.24
C ARG A 13 -10.72 10.60 -10.82
N SER A 14 -10.39 9.35 -10.49
CA SER A 14 -10.04 8.95 -9.12
C SER A 14 -9.01 7.82 -9.11
N GLY A 15 -8.10 7.83 -8.14
CA GLY A 15 -7.00 6.88 -8.05
C GLY A 15 -5.76 7.34 -8.82
N VAL A 16 -4.69 6.55 -8.74
CA VAL A 16 -3.44 6.82 -9.46
C VAL A 16 -3.33 5.81 -10.60
N SER A 17 -3.20 6.31 -11.84
CA SER A 17 -2.98 5.43 -12.98
C SER A 17 -1.61 4.76 -12.86
N GLN A 18 -1.59 3.43 -12.90
CA GLN A 18 -0.40 2.59 -12.74
C GLN A 18 0.70 2.90 -13.77
N ALA A 19 0.34 3.39 -14.96
CA ALA A 19 1.27 3.73 -16.04
C ALA A 19 1.64 5.23 -16.08
N SER A 20 1.07 6.04 -15.19
CA SER A 20 1.33 7.47 -15.16
C SER A 20 2.56 7.79 -14.30
N VAL A 21 3.31 8.84 -14.64
CA VAL A 21 4.43 9.37 -13.82
C VAL A 21 4.05 9.55 -12.33
N PRO A 22 2.80 9.98 -11.99
CA PRO A 22 2.24 9.95 -10.64
C PRO A 22 2.27 8.60 -9.90
N GLY A 23 2.36 7.46 -10.58
CA GLY A 23 2.46 6.13 -9.97
C GLY A 23 3.64 5.99 -9.00
N HIS A 24 4.74 6.72 -9.23
CA HIS A 24 5.86 6.78 -8.29
C HIS A 24 5.57 7.64 -7.06
N PHE A 25 4.64 8.61 -7.14
CA PHE A 25 4.23 9.41 -5.98
C PHE A 25 3.28 8.65 -5.05
N PHE A 26 2.62 7.58 -5.52
CA PHE A 26 1.91 6.63 -4.67
C PHE A 26 2.85 5.92 -3.68
N LEU A 27 4.09 5.62 -4.10
CA LEU A 27 5.12 5.03 -3.23
C LEU A 27 5.49 5.98 -2.08
N ILE A 28 5.52 7.28 -2.35
CA ILE A 28 5.82 8.31 -1.34
C ILE A 28 4.64 8.42 -0.36
N TYR A 29 3.39 8.44 -0.85
CA TYR A 29 2.20 8.48 0.00
C TYR A 29 2.11 7.29 0.97
N ILE A 30 2.45 6.07 0.52
CA ILE A 30 2.47 4.89 1.40
C ILE A 30 3.68 4.90 2.35
N SER A 31 4.80 5.46 1.92
CA SER A 31 5.98 5.60 2.77
C SER A 31 5.77 6.61 3.91
N ASP A 32 4.90 7.60 3.75
CA ASP A 32 4.61 8.68 4.72
C ASP A 32 3.51 8.34 5.75
N LEU A 33 2.98 7.11 5.74
CA LEU A 33 2.02 6.60 6.75
C LEU A 33 2.59 6.24 8.17
N PRO A 34 3.87 6.41 8.57
CA PRO A 34 4.34 5.81 9.81
C PRO A 34 4.10 6.71 11.01
N GLN A 35 3.03 6.42 11.76
CA GLN A 35 2.97 6.81 13.16
C GLN A 35 2.17 5.86 14.09
N HIS A 36 1.53 4.81 13.58
CA HIS A 36 0.58 4.01 14.38
C HIS A 36 1.08 2.65 14.87
N VAL A 37 2.14 2.08 14.30
CA VAL A 37 2.64 0.74 14.66
C VAL A 37 3.99 0.80 15.34
N SER A 38 4.19 -0.06 16.34
CA SER A 38 5.41 -0.10 17.16
C SER A 38 6.46 -1.09 16.66
N SER A 39 6.10 -2.00 15.75
CA SER A 39 7.00 -2.96 15.10
C SER A 39 7.83 -2.31 13.99
N ASP A 40 9.00 -2.88 13.71
CA ASP A 40 9.76 -2.52 12.51
C ASP A 40 8.89 -2.76 11.27
N SER A 41 8.86 -1.80 10.35
CA SER A 41 8.09 -1.92 9.12
C SER A 41 8.94 -1.68 7.88
N LEU A 42 8.72 -2.50 6.87
CA LEU A 42 9.23 -2.30 5.51
C LEU A 42 8.03 -2.08 4.60
N ARG A 43 8.04 -1.00 3.82
CA ARG A 43 6.94 -0.62 2.94
C ARG A 43 7.43 -0.55 1.51
N PHE A 44 6.63 -1.07 0.60
CA PHE A 44 6.94 -1.03 -0.82
C PHE A 44 5.64 -1.12 -1.62
N ALA A 45 5.34 -0.12 -2.44
CA ALA A 45 4.07 -0.04 -3.16
C ALA A 45 2.90 -0.25 -2.19
N ASP A 46 1.96 -1.13 -2.53
CA ASP A 46 0.82 -1.55 -1.75
C ASP A 46 1.15 -2.54 -0.61
N ASP A 47 2.38 -3.05 -0.54
CA ASP A 47 2.80 -4.01 0.48
C ASP A 47 3.40 -3.35 1.72
N VAL A 48 2.97 -3.85 2.90
CA VAL A 48 3.59 -3.55 4.19
C VAL A 48 3.99 -4.85 4.87
N LYS A 49 5.25 -4.93 5.29
CA LYS A 49 5.80 -6.04 6.08
C LYS A 49 6.12 -5.53 7.49
N LEU A 50 5.54 -6.17 8.49
CA LEU A 50 5.85 -5.94 9.90
C LEU A 50 6.80 -7.01 10.42
N ARG A 51 7.78 -6.60 11.22
CA ARG A 51 8.73 -7.50 11.87
C ARG A 51 8.89 -7.12 13.35
N ARG A 52 8.87 -8.13 14.21
CA ARG A 52 9.22 -8.03 15.62
C ARG A 52 9.94 -9.29 16.04
N ASP A 53 11.03 -9.14 16.78
CA ASP A 53 11.74 -10.27 17.38
C ASP A 53 10.93 -10.79 18.56
N GLU A 54 10.66 -12.10 18.62
CA GLU A 54 10.02 -12.74 19.78
C GLU A 54 11.07 -13.00 20.87
N ARG A 55 11.27 -12.01 21.74
CA ARG A 55 12.17 -12.12 22.91
C ARG A 55 11.39 -12.31 24.20
N ASP A 56 10.20 -11.72 24.25
CA ASP A 56 9.29 -11.75 25.39
C ASP A 56 7.90 -12.30 25.00
N PRO A 57 7.15 -12.89 25.95
CA PRO A 57 5.78 -13.35 25.70
C PRO A 57 4.82 -12.23 25.23
N GLY A 58 5.16 -10.97 25.49
CA GLY A 58 4.42 -9.79 25.06
C GLY A 58 4.63 -9.40 23.60
N ASP A 59 5.68 -9.91 22.93
CA ASP A 59 6.01 -9.54 21.56
C ASP A 59 4.96 -10.03 20.56
N ARG A 60 4.49 -11.27 20.74
CA ARG A 60 3.45 -11.83 19.85
C ARG A 60 2.15 -11.04 19.93
N PRO A 61 1.57 -10.76 21.12
CA PRO A 61 0.41 -9.86 21.24
C PRO A 61 0.65 -8.46 20.68
N ALA A 62 1.85 -7.89 20.85
CA ALA A 62 2.19 -6.57 20.33
C ALA A 62 2.22 -6.55 18.80
N LEU A 63 2.79 -7.58 18.17
CA LEU A 63 2.75 -7.74 16.71
C LEU A 63 1.30 -7.90 16.20
N TRP A 64 0.46 -8.67 16.90
CA TRP A 64 -0.96 -8.79 16.57
C TRP A 64 -1.68 -7.44 16.65
N LYS A 65 -1.42 -6.66 17.70
CA LYS A 65 -1.99 -5.33 17.84
C LYS A 65 -1.56 -4.44 16.67
N ASP A 66 -0.28 -4.41 16.33
CA ASP A 66 0.24 -3.63 15.20
C ASP A 66 -0.42 -4.05 13.87
N LEU A 67 -0.64 -5.35 13.63
CA LEU A 67 -1.34 -5.88 12.44
C LEU A 67 -2.80 -5.41 12.33
N THR A 68 -3.49 -5.27 13.46
CA THR A 68 -4.90 -4.79 13.47
C THR A 68 -5.03 -3.26 13.35
N GLN A 69 -3.91 -2.54 13.37
CA GLN A 69 -3.86 -1.08 13.29
C GLN A 69 -3.33 -0.56 11.94
N LEU A 70 -3.06 -1.46 10.98
CA LEU A 70 -2.70 -1.13 9.60
C LEU A 70 -3.91 -0.71 8.77
#